data_AF-A0A0Q0YQL7-F1
#
_entry.id   AF-A0A0Q0YQL7-F1
#
_cell.length_a   1.000
_cell.length_b   1.000
_cell.length_c   1.000
_cell.angle_alpha   90.00
_cell.angle_beta   90.00
_cell.angle_gamma   90.00
#
_symmetry.space_group_name_H-M   'P 1'
#
loop_
_entity.id
_entity.type
_entity.pdbx_description
1 polymer ?
#
loop_
_entity_poly.entity_id
_entity_poly.type
_entity_poly.pdbx_seq_one_letter_code
_entity_poly.pdbx_strand_id
1 'polypeptide(L)'
;MSRRLAWMAICLALSVAGSFIKLPTFVGSIALDSAPALVAAAILGPRAGAAVAGLGHLISAVVGGWPLGPFHWLVALEMAGLGALFAVLHQRGWKIGSAAAFFIGNALLAPLPLVGSFGWPFVLAVIPPLSAAALVNVLIALAVAPAAARLMAKAGAPHA
;
A
#
# COMPACT_ATOMS: atom_id res chain seq x y z
N MET A 1 -15.71 -13.55 12.95
CA MET A 1 -14.42 -13.85 12.29
C MET A 1 -14.50 -13.70 10.76
N SER A 2 -15.51 -14.27 10.08
CA SER A 2 -15.63 -14.33 8.61
C SER A 2 -15.61 -12.97 7.87
N ARG A 3 -16.35 -11.95 8.35
CA ARG A 3 -16.51 -10.68 7.62
C ARG A 3 -15.22 -9.85 7.51
N ARG A 4 -14.40 -9.79 8.57
CA ARG A 4 -13.11 -9.09 8.53
C ARG A 4 -12.17 -9.73 7.52
N LEU A 5 -12.11 -11.05 7.51
CA LEU A 5 -11.30 -11.80 6.55
C LEU A 5 -11.78 -11.58 5.10
N ALA A 6 -13.11 -11.52 4.88
CA ALA A 6 -13.67 -11.20 3.57
C ALA A 6 -13.24 -9.80 3.08
N TRP A 7 -13.28 -8.77 3.93
CA TRP A 7 -12.79 -7.43 3.57
C TRP A 7 -11.28 -7.41 3.31
N MET A 8 -10.49 -8.16 4.07
CA MET A 8 -9.05 -8.32 3.79
C MET A 8 -8.85 -8.96 2.41
N ALA A 9 -9.59 -10.03 2.09
CA ALA A 9 -9.50 -10.72 0.81
C ALA A 9 -9.92 -9.81 -0.36
N ILE A 10 -10.98 -9.02 -0.21
CA ILE A 10 -11.40 -8.03 -1.22
C ILE A 10 -10.31 -6.98 -1.42
N CYS A 11 -9.75 -6.42 -0.35
CA CYS A 11 -8.70 -5.42 -0.48
C CYS A 11 -7.43 -6.01 -1.09
N LEU A 12 -7.08 -7.26 -0.76
CA LEU A 12 -5.98 -7.95 -1.41
C LEU A 12 -6.25 -8.19 -2.89
N ALA A 13 -7.43 -8.67 -3.27
CA ALA A 13 -7.81 -8.85 -4.68
C ALA A 13 -7.79 -7.54 -5.46
N LEU A 14 -8.25 -6.44 -4.85
CA LEU A 14 -8.17 -5.11 -5.45
C LEU A 14 -6.71 -4.62 -5.55
N SER A 15 -5.86 -4.95 -4.57
CA SER A 15 -4.42 -4.66 -4.63
C SER A 15 -3.77 -5.39 -5.81
N VAL A 16 -4.14 -6.67 -6.04
CA VAL A 16 -3.74 -7.42 -7.24
C VAL A 16 -4.23 -6.72 -8.50
N ALA A 17 -5.50 -6.31 -8.57
CA ALA A 17 -6.01 -5.57 -9.74
C ALA A 17 -5.24 -4.24 -9.95
N GLY A 18 -4.96 -3.50 -8.88
CA GLY A 18 -4.17 -2.27 -8.90
C GLY A 18 -2.74 -2.47 -9.36
N SER A 19 -2.17 -3.66 -9.17
CA SER A 19 -0.82 -4.00 -9.65
C SER A 19 -0.69 -4.04 -11.18
N PHE A 20 -1.81 -4.23 -11.90
CA PHE A 20 -1.84 -4.14 -13.36
C PHE A 20 -1.91 -2.68 -13.85
N ILE A 21 -2.30 -1.75 -12.97
CA ILE A 21 -2.32 -0.31 -13.27
C ILE A 21 -0.96 0.27 -12.91
N LYS A 22 0.00 0.08 -13.81
CA LYS A 22 1.39 0.53 -13.63
C LYS A 22 1.57 1.97 -14.10
N LEU A 23 2.46 2.68 -13.43
CA LEU A 23 2.93 3.97 -13.92
C LEU A 23 3.97 3.75 -15.04
N PRO A 24 4.10 4.66 -16.01
CA PRO A 24 5.14 4.58 -17.04
C PRO A 24 6.51 4.86 -16.42
N THR A 25 7.21 3.81 -16.00
CA THR A 25 8.50 3.88 -15.29
C THR A 25 9.41 2.71 -15.68
N PHE A 26 10.69 2.79 -15.34
CA PHE A 26 11.67 1.73 -15.59
C PHE A 26 11.63 0.59 -14.54
N VAL A 27 10.85 0.73 -13.46
CA VAL A 27 10.65 -0.32 -12.46
C VAL A 27 9.21 -0.83 -12.56
N GLY A 28 9.05 -2.02 -13.15
CA GLY A 28 7.74 -2.58 -13.49
C GLY A 28 6.81 -2.91 -12.31
N SER A 29 7.29 -2.84 -11.07
CA SER A 29 6.51 -3.08 -9.84
C SER A 29 5.89 -1.81 -9.25
N ILE A 30 6.15 -0.62 -9.81
CA ILE A 30 5.55 0.64 -9.35
C ILE A 30 4.13 0.77 -9.92
N ALA A 31 3.12 0.58 -9.06
CA ALA A 31 1.72 0.46 -9.45
C ALA A 31 0.74 1.06 -8.42
N LEU A 32 -0.56 0.80 -8.59
CA LEU A 32 -1.64 1.26 -7.71
C LEU A 32 -2.12 0.18 -6.71
N ASP A 33 -1.26 -0.79 -6.42
CA ASP A 33 -1.50 -1.89 -5.47
C ASP A 33 -1.63 -1.41 -4.01
N SER A 34 -1.04 -0.27 -3.67
CA SER A 34 -1.03 0.27 -2.30
C SER A 34 -2.36 0.92 -1.89
N ALA A 35 -3.18 1.42 -2.83
CA ALA A 35 -4.41 2.12 -2.48
C ALA A 35 -5.41 1.20 -1.76
N PRO A 36 -5.69 -0.03 -2.26
CA PRO A 36 -6.52 -0.99 -1.55
C PRO A 36 -5.91 -1.44 -0.22
N ALA A 37 -4.57 -1.51 -0.14
CA ALA A 37 -3.87 -1.82 1.11
C ALA A 37 -4.07 -0.74 2.19
N LEU A 38 -4.01 0.54 1.79
CA LEU A 38 -4.28 1.67 2.68
C LEU A 38 -5.76 1.75 3.09
N VAL A 39 -6.69 1.36 2.21
CA VAL A 39 -8.11 1.21 2.58
C VAL A 39 -8.27 0.11 3.64
N ALA A 40 -7.64 -1.05 3.45
CA ALA A 40 -7.64 -2.12 4.45
C ALA A 40 -7.03 -1.65 5.78
N ALA A 41 -5.92 -0.92 5.72
CA ALA A 41 -5.26 -0.33 6.89
C ALA A 41 -6.20 0.61 7.66
N ALA A 42 -6.90 1.50 6.96
CA ALA A 42 -7.84 2.44 7.56
C ALA A 42 -9.00 1.75 8.27
N ILE A 43 -9.65 0.77 7.63
CA ILE A 43 -10.93 0.21 8.11
C ILE A 43 -10.77 -1.06 8.95
N LEU A 44 -9.69 -1.84 8.76
CA LEU A 44 -9.46 -3.13 9.45
C LEU A 44 -8.31 -3.08 10.46
N GLY A 45 -7.41 -2.10 10.34
CA GLY A 45 -6.34 -1.84 11.29
C GLY A 45 -4.97 -2.44 10.92
N PRO A 46 -4.00 -2.34 11.83
CA PRO A 46 -2.57 -2.50 11.49
C PRO A 46 -2.21 -3.86 10.90
N ARG A 47 -2.75 -4.95 11.45
CA ARG A 47 -2.46 -6.31 10.95
C ARG A 47 -2.94 -6.52 9.52
N ALA A 48 -4.14 -6.01 9.21
CA ALA A 48 -4.71 -6.12 7.88
C ALA A 48 -3.98 -5.20 6.88
N GLY A 49 -3.69 -3.96 7.28
CA GLY A 49 -2.90 -3.03 6.48
C GLY A 49 -1.52 -3.58 6.13
N ALA A 50 -0.82 -4.16 7.11
CA ALA A 50 0.48 -4.79 6.90
C ALA A 50 0.41 -5.97 5.92
N ALA A 51 -0.55 -6.88 6.15
CA ALA A 51 -0.70 -8.07 5.32
C ALA A 51 -1.02 -7.71 3.86
N VAL A 52 -1.98 -6.80 3.64
CA VAL A 52 -2.38 -6.42 2.28
C VAL A 52 -1.28 -5.60 1.58
N ALA A 53 -0.59 -4.69 2.29
CA ALA A 53 0.48 -3.91 1.70
C ALA A 53 1.69 -4.76 1.30
N GLY A 54 2.13 -5.67 2.19
CA GLY A 54 3.26 -6.55 1.91
C GLY A 54 2.95 -7.58 0.82
N LEU A 55 1.83 -8.28 0.93
CA LEU A 55 1.44 -9.29 -0.07
C LEU A 55 1.07 -8.66 -1.42
N GLY A 56 0.36 -7.54 -1.40
CA GLY A 56 0.06 -6.75 -2.59
C GLY A 56 1.32 -6.34 -3.34
N HIS A 57 2.34 -5.85 -2.60
CA HIS A 57 3.62 -5.49 -3.19
C HIS A 57 4.34 -6.69 -3.83
N LEU A 58 4.36 -7.85 -3.17
CA LEU A 58 4.97 -9.06 -3.75
C LEU A 58 4.27 -9.48 -5.04
N ILE A 59 2.93 -9.41 -5.07
CA ILE A 59 2.17 -9.72 -6.28
C ILE A 59 2.46 -8.69 -7.37
N SER A 60 2.52 -7.40 -7.01
CA SER A 60 2.91 -6.33 -7.93
C SER A 60 4.32 -6.51 -8.49
N ALA A 61 5.26 -6.98 -7.66
CA ALA A 61 6.59 -7.34 -8.11
C ALA A 61 6.57 -8.49 -9.13
N VAL A 62 5.82 -9.56 -8.87
CA VAL A 62 5.69 -10.70 -9.81
C VAL A 62 5.04 -10.26 -11.12
N VAL A 63 3.92 -9.55 -11.06
CA VAL A 63 3.23 -8.96 -12.23
C VAL A 63 4.14 -7.96 -12.95
N GLY A 64 5.04 -7.31 -12.20
CA GLY A 64 6.07 -6.39 -12.66
C GLY A 64 7.25 -7.03 -13.41
N GLY A 65 7.34 -8.37 -13.44
CA GLY A 65 8.49 -9.08 -14.00
C GLY A 65 9.65 -9.28 -13.01
N TRP A 66 9.39 -9.09 -11.71
CA TRP A 66 10.35 -9.26 -10.61
C TRP A 66 11.65 -8.43 -10.76
N PRO A 67 11.54 -7.12 -11.03
CA PRO A 67 12.67 -6.30 -11.52
C PRO A 67 13.81 -6.14 -10.52
N LEU A 68 13.54 -6.18 -9.21
CA LEU A 68 14.57 -6.06 -8.16
C LEU A 68 15.00 -7.42 -7.60
N GLY A 69 14.52 -8.53 -8.16
CA GLY A 69 14.90 -9.84 -7.66
C GLY A 69 14.47 -10.04 -6.19
N PRO A 70 15.30 -10.72 -5.38
CA PRO A 70 15.02 -10.98 -3.96
C PRO A 70 14.80 -9.72 -3.10
N PHE A 71 15.22 -8.54 -3.55
CA PHE A 71 15.02 -7.30 -2.79
C PHE A 71 13.54 -6.92 -2.64
N HIS A 72 12.63 -7.50 -3.43
CA HIS A 72 11.20 -7.33 -3.21
C HIS A 72 10.71 -7.92 -1.87
N TRP A 73 11.44 -8.87 -1.26
CA TRP A 73 11.13 -9.32 0.10
C TRP A 73 11.41 -8.22 1.12
N LEU A 74 12.51 -7.49 0.97
CA LEU A 74 12.84 -6.33 1.81
C LEU A 74 11.77 -5.25 1.64
N VAL A 75 11.47 -4.86 0.40
CA VAL A 75 10.47 -3.82 0.13
C VAL A 75 9.07 -4.25 0.60
N ALA A 76 8.70 -5.52 0.45
CA ALA A 76 7.42 -6.02 0.98
C ALA A 76 7.33 -5.90 2.51
N LEU A 77 8.43 -6.10 3.24
CA LEU A 77 8.47 -5.89 4.69
C LEU A 77 8.35 -4.41 5.04
N GLU A 78 9.01 -3.52 4.29
CA GLU A 78 8.86 -2.07 4.44
C GLU A 78 7.42 -1.65 4.19
N MET A 79 6.79 -2.15 3.12
CA MET A 79 5.39 -1.91 2.78
C MET A 79 4.44 -2.40 3.87
N ALA A 80 4.69 -3.59 4.44
CA ALA A 80 3.94 -4.10 5.56
C ALA A 80 4.06 -3.17 6.79
N GLY A 81 5.27 -2.69 7.08
CA GLY A 81 5.51 -1.72 8.15
C GLY A 81 4.80 -0.38 7.92
N LEU A 82 4.87 0.15 6.70
CA LEU A 82 4.21 1.40 6.31
C LEU A 82 2.68 1.27 6.37
N GLY A 83 2.13 0.15 5.92
CA GLY A 83 0.69 -0.15 6.03
C GLY A 83 0.23 -0.23 7.49
N ALA A 84 1.03 -0.84 8.38
CA ALA A 84 0.75 -0.87 9.80
C ALA A 84 0.81 0.54 10.43
N LEU A 85 1.86 1.31 10.13
CA LEU A 85 2.04 2.68 10.63
C LEU A 85 0.89 3.58 10.18
N PHE A 86 0.52 3.52 8.90
CA PHE A 86 -0.62 4.25 8.37
C PHE A 86 -1.89 3.91 9.17
N ALA A 87 -2.18 2.63 9.39
CA ALA A 87 -3.35 2.21 10.15
C ALA A 87 -3.37 2.79 11.57
N VAL A 88 -2.24 2.72 12.29
CA VAL A 88 -2.12 3.23 13.67
C VAL A 88 -2.42 4.72 13.71
N LEU A 89 -1.82 5.51 12.81
CA LEU A 89 -2.04 6.96 12.76
C LEU A 89 -3.48 7.29 12.34
N HIS A 90 -4.00 6.60 11.31
CA HIS A 90 -5.33 6.86 10.77
C HIS A 90 -6.43 6.60 11.80
N GLN A 91 -6.33 5.50 12.55
CA GLN A 91 -7.30 5.13 13.58
C GLN A 91 -7.28 6.05 14.80
N ARG A 92 -6.16 6.76 15.03
CA ARG A 92 -6.06 7.84 16.04
C ARG A 92 -6.65 9.17 15.56
N GLY A 93 -7.22 9.22 14.34
CA GLY A 93 -7.77 10.43 13.75
C GLY A 93 -6.75 11.28 12.98
N TRP A 94 -5.47 10.89 12.94
CA TRP A 94 -4.41 11.63 12.26
C TRP A 94 -4.41 11.33 10.75
N LYS A 95 -5.49 11.69 10.05
CA LYS A 95 -5.66 11.34 8.63
C LYS A 95 -4.55 11.92 7.75
N ILE A 96 -4.29 13.22 7.86
CA ILE A 96 -3.22 13.90 7.11
C ILE A 96 -1.86 13.35 7.53
N GLY A 97 -1.64 13.14 8.84
CA GLY A 97 -0.40 12.56 9.36
C GLY A 97 -0.13 11.15 8.82
N SER A 98 -1.17 10.30 8.73
CA SER A 98 -1.07 8.95 8.16
C SER A 98 -0.70 8.99 6.68
N ALA A 99 -1.33 9.88 5.92
CA ALA A 99 -1.05 10.08 4.49
C ALA A 99 0.38 10.58 4.25
N ALA A 100 0.82 11.59 5.02
CA ALA A 100 2.18 12.12 4.94
C ALA A 100 3.22 11.06 5.34
N ALA A 101 2.98 10.30 6.41
CA ALA A 101 3.88 9.25 6.87
C ALA A 101 4.04 8.14 5.82
N PHE A 102 2.94 7.69 5.21
CA PHE A 102 3.02 6.70 4.14
C PHE A 102 3.72 7.26 2.90
N PHE A 103 3.38 8.47 2.48
CA PHE A 103 4.01 9.10 1.31
C PHE A 103 5.53 9.24 1.50
N ILE A 104 5.97 9.84 2.61
CA ILE A 104 7.39 10.04 2.90
C ILE A 104 8.09 8.69 3.05
N GLY A 105 7.48 7.77 3.80
CA GLY A 105 8.01 6.43 4.03
C GLY A 105 8.17 5.63 2.75
N ASN A 106 7.17 5.65 1.86
CA ASN A 106 7.17 4.88 0.62
C ASN A 106 8.04 5.53 -0.47
N ALA A 107 7.90 6.84 -0.67
CA ALA A 107 8.56 7.53 -1.78
C ALA A 107 10.03 7.84 -1.51
N LEU A 108 10.38 8.14 -0.24
CA LEU A 108 11.70 8.67 0.11
C LEU A 108 12.52 7.69 0.97
N LEU A 109 11.89 7.00 1.93
CA LEU A 109 12.63 6.18 2.90
C LEU A 109 12.82 4.72 2.45
N ALA A 110 11.78 4.06 1.93
CA ALA A 110 11.84 2.68 1.48
C ALA A 110 12.90 2.40 0.38
N PRO A 111 13.24 3.36 -0.50
CA PRO A 111 14.34 3.14 -1.45
C PRO A 111 15.74 3.20 -0.81
N LEU A 112 15.91 3.80 0.37
CA LEU A 112 17.24 4.08 0.94
C LEU A 112 18.06 2.81 1.23
N PRO A 113 17.49 1.71 1.75
CA PRO A 113 18.24 0.47 1.93
C PRO A 113 18.79 -0.12 0.62
N LEU A 114 18.21 0.24 -0.53
CA LEU A 114 18.68 -0.22 -1.85
C LEU A 114 19.97 0.49 -2.30
N VAL A 115 20.39 1.59 -1.65
CA VAL A 115 21.66 2.26 -1.96
C VAL A 115 22.84 1.28 -1.87
N GLY A 116 22.84 0.36 -0.92
CA GLY A 116 23.93 -0.60 -0.71
C GLY A 116 24.15 -1.55 -1.88
N SER A 117 23.10 -1.87 -2.65
CA SER A 117 23.17 -2.86 -3.75
C SER A 117 23.03 -2.25 -5.14
N PHE A 118 22.32 -1.12 -5.27
CA PHE A 118 22.04 -0.48 -6.56
C PHE A 118 22.66 0.92 -6.68
N GLY A 119 23.20 1.48 -5.60
CA GLY A 119 23.83 2.80 -5.58
C GLY A 119 22.85 3.98 -5.56
N TRP A 120 23.39 5.16 -5.27
CA TRP A 120 22.63 6.43 -5.25
C TRP A 120 21.93 6.77 -6.58
N PRO A 121 22.54 6.56 -7.76
CA PRO A 121 21.88 6.91 -9.03
C PRO A 121 20.55 6.17 -9.21
N PHE A 122 20.49 4.89 -8.87
CA PHE A 122 19.25 4.11 -8.91
C PHE A 122 18.20 4.66 -7.95
N VAL A 123 18.59 4.89 -6.69
CA VAL A 123 17.67 5.40 -5.65
C VAL A 123 17.10 6.76 -6.01
N LEU A 124 17.93 7.68 -6.49
CA LEU A 124 17.48 9.00 -6.94
C LEU A 124 16.57 8.90 -8.18
N ALA A 125 16.82 7.94 -9.08
CA ALA A 125 15.99 7.74 -10.26
C ALA A 125 14.60 7.16 -9.94
N VAL A 126 14.46 6.35 -8.89
CA VAL A 126 13.15 5.77 -8.50
C VAL A 126 12.28 6.72 -7.66
N ILE A 127 12.86 7.74 -7.02
CA ILE A 127 12.10 8.68 -6.18
C ILE A 127 10.98 9.39 -6.95
N PRO A 128 11.19 9.99 -8.14
CA PRO A 128 10.11 10.65 -8.87
C PRO A 128 8.93 9.72 -9.21
N PRO A 129 9.12 8.54 -9.82
CA PRO A 129 8.00 7.64 -10.09
C PRO A 129 7.35 7.08 -8.82
N LEU A 130 8.12 6.79 -7.76
CA LEU A 130 7.56 6.36 -6.47
C LEU A 130 6.73 7.46 -5.82
N SER A 131 7.17 8.71 -5.89
CA SER A 131 6.42 9.86 -5.38
C SER A 131 5.07 9.98 -6.09
N ALA A 132 5.05 9.87 -7.42
CA ALA A 132 3.79 9.91 -8.17
C ALA A 132 2.86 8.76 -7.79
N ALA A 133 3.38 7.52 -7.73
CA ALA A 133 2.60 6.36 -7.34
C ALA A 133 2.07 6.48 -5.90
N ALA A 134 2.92 6.84 -4.94
CA ALA A 134 2.55 7.01 -3.54
C ALA A 134 1.45 8.06 -3.38
N LEU A 135 1.58 9.21 -4.07
CA LEU A 135 0.56 10.26 -4.04
C LEU A 135 -0.78 9.74 -4.53
N VAL A 136 -0.81 9.12 -5.72
CA VAL A 136 -2.06 8.60 -6.31
C VAL A 136 -2.68 7.53 -5.41
N ASN A 137 -1.89 6.60 -4.89
CA ASN A 137 -2.36 5.56 -3.98
C ASN A 137 -2.99 6.15 -2.70
N VAL A 138 -2.33 7.13 -2.09
CA VAL A 138 -2.83 7.82 -0.89
C VAL A 138 -4.12 8.57 -1.19
N LEU A 139 -4.18 9.31 -2.30
CA LEU A 139 -5.38 10.07 -2.70
C LEU A 139 -6.58 9.14 -2.93
N ILE A 140 -6.39 8.05 -3.67
CA ILE A 140 -7.42 7.02 -3.87
C ILE A 140 -7.87 6.45 -2.52
N ALA A 141 -6.93 6.09 -1.65
CA ALA A 141 -7.25 5.51 -0.36
C ALA A 141 -8.06 6.46 0.53
N LEU A 142 -7.68 7.74 0.60
CA LEU A 142 -8.40 8.75 1.38
C LEU A 142 -9.79 9.02 0.83
N ALA A 143 -9.97 8.99 -0.50
CA ALA A 143 -11.27 9.16 -1.13
C ALA A 143 -12.20 7.96 -0.89
N VAL A 144 -11.66 6.73 -0.95
CA VAL A 144 -12.45 5.50 -0.91
C VAL A 144 -12.69 4.99 0.51
N ALA A 145 -11.75 5.16 1.44
CA ALA A 145 -11.83 4.61 2.80
C ALA A 145 -13.12 5.01 3.56
N PRO A 146 -13.65 6.25 3.50
CA PRO A 146 -14.90 6.60 4.15
C PRO A 146 -16.10 5.83 3.60
N ALA A 147 -16.17 5.64 2.29
CA ALA A 147 -17.23 4.86 1.64
C ALA A 147 -17.14 3.38 2.02
N ALA A 148 -15.92 2.81 1.98
CA ALA A 148 -15.68 1.43 2.40
C ALA A 148 -16.06 1.19 3.88
N ALA A 149 -15.73 2.13 4.78
CA ALA A 149 -16.11 2.06 6.18
C ALA A 149 -17.64 2.06 6.37
N ARG A 150 -18.37 2.92 5.64
CA ARG A 150 -19.84 2.96 5.66
C ARG A 150 -20.46 1.66 5.18
N LEU A 151 -19.93 1.08 4.08
CA LEU A 151 -20.40 -0.20 3.55
C LEU A 151 -20.16 -1.34 4.54
N MET A 152 -18.97 -1.39 5.15
CA MET A 152 -18.63 -2.39 6.15
C MET A 152 -19.52 -2.28 7.41
N ALA A 153 -19.89 -1.06 7.82
CA ALA A 153 -20.81 -0.82 8.93
C ALA A 153 -22.24 -1.26 8.60
N LYS A 154 -22.77 -0.89 7.43
CA LYS A 154 -24.11 -1.33 6.96
C LYS A 154 -24.22 -2.85 6.87
N ALA A 155 -23.20 -3.51 6.33
CA ALA A 155 -23.16 -4.97 6.26
C ALA A 155 -23.06 -5.67 7.63
N GLY A 156 -22.86 -4.90 8.71
CA GLY A 156 -22.85 -5.40 10.10
C GLY A 156 -24.06 -4.97 10.93
N ALA A 157 -24.93 -4.10 10.43
CA ALA A 157 -26.18 -3.77 11.10
C ALA A 157 -27.16 -4.94 10.87
N PRO A 158 -27.81 -5.48 11.92
CA PRO A 158 -28.96 -6.33 11.70
C PRO A 158 -29.98 -5.51 10.90
N HIS A 159 -30.59 -6.11 9.88
CA HIS A 159 -31.70 -5.49 9.16
C HIS A 159 -32.75 -5.08 10.22
N ALA A 160 -32.84 -3.77 10.47
CA ALA A 160 -33.85 -3.18 11.34
C ALA A 160 -35.19 -3.14 10.60
#